data_AF-C5T894-F1
#
_entry.id   AF-C5T894-F1
#
_cell.length_a   1.000
_cell.length_b   1.000
_cell.length_c   1.000
_cell.angle_alpha   90.00
_cell.angle_beta   90.00
_cell.angle_gamma   90.00
#
_symmetry.space_group_name_H-M   'P 1'
#
loop_
_entity.id
_entity.type
_entity.pdbx_description
1 polymer ?
#
loop_
_entity_poly.entity_id
_entity_poly.type
_entity_poly.pdbx_seq_one_letter_code
_entity_poly.pdbx_strand_id
1 'polypeptide(L)'
;MKNFPAISPAVHLSSRCRTAGSSAFFSFLQKTNQLGGRAEPATASTTAFAEIPPAITWLTVAQMAVKHPAWSENSLRALIFASKDRVAAVRKGTQNIIPGNGLAAAIRRVGRRVLINEKEFLDWVDQQGIKERQARG
;
A
#
# COMPACT_ATOMS: atom_id res chain seq x y z
N MET A 1 59.17 -16.44 -8.29
CA MET A 1 58.60 -16.25 -6.93
C MET A 1 57.90 -14.90 -6.93
N LYS A 2 56.56 -14.87 -6.92
CA LYS A 2 55.76 -13.63 -6.91
C LYS A 2 54.87 -13.67 -5.65
N ASN A 3 55.05 -12.67 -4.80
CA ASN A 3 54.42 -12.54 -3.48
C ASN A 3 52.89 -12.34 -3.60
N PHE A 4 52.13 -13.08 -2.80
CA PHE A 4 50.70 -12.85 -2.55
C PHE A 4 50.56 -11.99 -1.28
N PRO A 5 49.79 -10.88 -1.28
CA PRO A 5 49.47 -10.18 -0.04
C PRO A 5 48.41 -10.94 0.77
N ALA A 6 48.60 -10.92 2.09
CA ALA A 6 47.83 -11.62 3.10
C ALA A 6 46.38 -11.15 3.21
N ILE A 7 45.50 -12.12 3.47
CA ILE A 7 44.06 -11.97 3.72
C ILE A 7 43.87 -11.44 5.15
N SER A 8 43.23 -10.28 5.31
CA SER A 8 42.78 -9.78 6.61
C SER A 8 41.49 -10.48 7.06
N PRO A 9 41.33 -10.82 8.35
CA PRO A 9 40.16 -11.53 8.86
C PRO A 9 38.92 -10.63 9.03
N ALA A 10 37.77 -11.30 8.92
CA ALA A 10 36.43 -10.77 9.03
C ALA A 10 36.17 -10.00 10.34
N VAL A 11 35.60 -8.80 10.22
CA VAL A 11 35.06 -8.06 11.37
C VAL A 11 33.62 -8.51 11.61
N HIS A 12 33.42 -8.97 12.84
CA HIS A 12 32.23 -9.56 13.40
C HIS A 12 31.01 -8.64 13.34
N LEU A 13 29.88 -9.23 12.94
CA LEU A 13 28.54 -8.66 12.96
C LEU A 13 28.19 -8.22 14.40
N SER A 14 28.03 -6.93 14.65
CA SER A 14 27.49 -6.44 15.93
C SER A 14 25.96 -6.40 15.87
N SER A 15 25.38 -7.36 16.58
CA SER A 15 23.97 -7.42 16.96
C SER A 15 23.56 -6.10 17.63
N ARG A 16 22.75 -5.28 16.95
CA ARG A 16 22.09 -4.14 17.58
C ARG A 16 20.72 -4.55 18.10
N CYS A 17 20.60 -4.36 19.40
CA CYS A 17 19.53 -4.75 20.30
C CYS A 17 18.12 -4.40 19.81
N ARG A 18 17.23 -5.39 19.97
CA ARG A 18 15.78 -5.24 20.00
C ARG A 18 15.41 -4.35 21.20
N THR A 19 14.91 -3.15 20.97
CA THR A 19 14.18 -2.41 22.00
C THR A 19 12.69 -2.67 21.83
N ALA A 20 12.14 -3.43 22.78
CA ALA A 20 10.70 -3.55 22.98
C ALA A 20 10.17 -2.21 23.49
N GLY A 21 9.50 -1.47 22.61
CA GLY A 21 8.83 -0.20 22.92
C GLY A 21 7.33 -0.41 23.09
N SER A 22 6.96 -0.78 24.31
CA SER A 22 5.71 -0.50 25.03
C SER A 22 4.44 -0.17 24.22
N SER A 23 3.46 -1.06 24.38
CA SER A 23 2.04 -0.85 24.14
C SER A 23 1.50 0.31 24.99
N ALA A 24 1.08 1.41 24.35
CA ALA A 24 0.09 2.33 24.91
C ALA A 24 -0.32 3.40 23.86
N PHE A 25 -1.02 3.00 22.80
CA PHE A 25 -1.67 3.99 21.90
C PHE A 25 -3.06 3.54 21.44
N PHE A 26 -3.75 2.74 22.25
CA PHE A 26 -5.20 2.58 22.18
C PHE A 26 -5.78 3.10 23.48
N SER A 27 -6.45 4.25 23.42
CA SER A 27 -7.61 4.66 24.26
C SER A 27 -7.78 6.17 24.20
N PHE A 28 -8.08 6.69 23.01
CA PHE A 28 -8.61 8.05 22.93
C PHE A 28 -9.61 8.14 21.78
N LEU A 29 -10.87 7.81 22.10
CA LEU A 29 -12.12 8.41 21.61
C LEU A 29 -13.29 7.42 21.79
N GLN A 30 -13.74 7.28 23.03
CA GLN A 30 -15.15 6.98 23.30
C GLN A 30 -15.66 8.02 24.29
N LYS A 31 -15.90 9.23 23.78
CA LYS A 31 -16.76 10.19 24.46
C LYS A 31 -18.15 10.03 23.85
N THR A 32 -19.03 9.46 24.66
CA THR A 32 -20.45 9.23 24.45
C THR A 32 -21.18 10.50 24.00
N ASN A 33 -21.92 10.44 22.90
CA ASN A 33 -22.90 11.46 22.53
C ASN A 33 -24.30 10.84 22.69
N GLN A 34 -24.92 11.06 23.85
CA GLN A 34 -26.30 10.66 24.15
C GLN A 34 -27.11 11.91 24.47
N LEU A 35 -27.82 12.44 23.47
CA LEU A 35 -29.04 13.27 23.54
C LEU A 35 -29.67 13.09 22.14
N GLY A 36 -30.86 12.55 21.94
CA GLY A 36 -32.14 12.89 22.54
C GLY A 36 -33.14 12.89 21.37
N GLY A 37 -34.07 11.93 21.37
CA GLY A 37 -35.02 11.74 20.28
C GLY A 37 -36.04 12.87 20.20
N ARG A 38 -36.27 13.36 18.98
CA ARG A 38 -37.48 14.10 18.61
C ARG A 38 -37.97 13.54 17.28
N ALA A 39 -39.11 12.87 17.32
CA ALA A 39 -39.84 12.45 16.13
C ALA A 39 -40.59 13.66 15.57
N GLU A 40 -40.40 13.93 14.27
CA GLU A 40 -41.23 14.85 13.49
C GLU A 40 -41.69 14.09 12.21
N PRO A 41 -42.97 14.26 11.80
CA PRO A 41 -43.60 13.44 10.76
C PRO A 41 -43.17 13.82 9.33
N ALA A 42 -43.12 12.77 8.51
CA ALA A 42 -42.70 12.78 7.11
C ALA A 42 -43.49 13.76 6.24
N THR A 43 -42.80 14.76 5.71
CA THR A 43 -43.21 15.46 4.48
C THR A 43 -42.26 15.01 3.36
N ALA A 44 -42.82 14.27 2.40
CA ALA A 44 -42.12 13.72 1.25
C ALA A 44 -41.39 14.83 0.48
N SER A 45 -40.08 14.89 0.67
CA SER A 45 -39.19 15.75 -0.10
C SER A 45 -38.64 14.92 -1.25
N THR A 46 -39.18 15.13 -2.46
CA THR A 46 -38.56 14.66 -3.70
C THR A 46 -37.27 15.45 -3.89
N THR A 47 -36.20 15.01 -3.23
CA THR A 47 -34.86 15.57 -3.41
C THR A 47 -34.28 14.97 -4.67
N ALA A 48 -34.23 15.75 -5.74
CA ALA A 48 -33.30 15.49 -6.83
C ALA A 48 -31.88 15.52 -6.23
N PHE A 49 -31.34 14.33 -5.95
CA PHE A 49 -29.98 14.18 -5.46
C PHE A 49 -29.05 14.65 -6.57
N ALA A 50 -28.54 15.87 -6.43
CA ALA A 50 -27.37 16.30 -7.18
C ALA A 50 -26.28 15.25 -6.95
N GLU A 51 -25.82 14.59 -8.01
CA GLU A 51 -24.76 13.60 -7.92
C GLU A 51 -23.49 14.27 -7.41
N ILE A 52 -23.27 14.22 -6.10
CA ILE A 52 -22.00 14.60 -5.49
C ILE A 52 -20.98 13.64 -6.09
N PRO A 53 -19.93 14.14 -6.76
CA PRO A 53 -18.92 13.27 -7.35
C PRO A 53 -18.36 12.39 -6.23
N PRO A 54 -18.21 11.07 -6.48
CA PRO A 54 -17.78 10.14 -5.44
C PRO A 54 -16.45 10.62 -4.86
N ALA A 55 -16.42 10.86 -3.56
CA ALA A 55 -15.24 11.37 -2.88
C ALA A 55 -14.06 10.43 -3.13
N ILE A 56 -13.01 10.94 -3.80
CA ILE A 56 -11.80 10.15 -4.05
C ILE A 56 -11.17 9.81 -2.71
N THR A 57 -11.14 8.51 -2.40
CA THR A 57 -10.70 8.02 -1.10
C THR A 57 -9.22 7.62 -1.19
N TRP A 58 -8.35 8.54 -0.77
CA TRP A 58 -6.91 8.28 -0.64
C TRP A 58 -6.62 7.60 0.70
N LEU A 59 -6.20 6.34 0.65
CA LEU A 59 -5.95 5.52 1.83
C LEU A 59 -4.44 5.27 2.01
N THR A 60 -4.00 5.24 3.26
CA THR A 60 -2.66 4.70 3.57
C THR A 60 -2.65 3.18 3.41
N VAL A 61 -1.46 2.59 3.27
CA VAL A 61 -1.30 1.12 3.17
C VAL A 61 -2.00 0.37 4.32
N ALA A 62 -1.88 0.89 5.55
CA ALA A 62 -2.52 0.30 6.73
C ALA A 62 -4.05 0.38 6.65
N GLN A 63 -4.60 1.54 6.26
CA GLN A 63 -6.05 1.71 6.10
C GLN A 63 -6.62 0.84 4.97
N MET A 64 -5.88 0.70 3.87
CA MET A 64 -6.24 -0.16 2.75
C MET A 64 -6.33 -1.63 3.18
N ALA A 65 -5.35 -2.11 3.97
CA ALA A 65 -5.34 -3.48 4.48
C ALA A 65 -6.49 -3.75 5.47
N VAL A 66 -6.86 -2.75 6.30
CA VAL A 66 -8.01 -2.87 7.21
C VAL A 66 -9.33 -2.91 6.44
N LYS A 67 -9.46 -2.08 5.39
CA LYS A 67 -10.69 -2.01 4.59
C LYS A 67 -10.86 -3.23 3.67
N HIS A 68 -9.75 -3.72 3.11
CA HIS A 68 -9.73 -4.85 2.19
C HIS A 68 -8.84 -5.98 2.75
N PRO A 69 -9.38 -6.86 3.62
CA PRO A 69 -8.59 -7.88 4.32
C PRO A 69 -8.01 -8.95 3.40
N ALA A 70 -8.46 -9.01 2.14
CA ALA A 70 -7.86 -9.88 1.11
C ALA A 70 -6.38 -9.54 0.84
N TRP A 71 -5.94 -8.30 1.12
CA TRP A 71 -4.54 -7.89 0.98
C TRP A 71 -3.93 -7.50 2.32
N SER A 72 -2.92 -8.27 2.73
CA SER A 72 -2.06 -7.88 3.84
C SER A 72 -1.26 -6.61 3.53
N GLU A 73 -0.81 -5.88 4.56
CA GLU A 73 0.11 -4.76 4.36
C GLU A 73 1.38 -5.17 3.60
N ASN A 74 1.91 -6.37 3.87
CA ASN A 74 3.13 -6.85 3.22
C ASN A 74 2.91 -7.06 1.71
N SER A 75 1.80 -7.67 1.33
CA SER A 75 1.43 -7.82 -0.10
C SER A 75 1.25 -6.47 -0.78
N LEU A 76 0.59 -5.51 -0.13
CA LEU A 76 0.45 -4.15 -0.69
C LEU A 76 1.82 -3.46 -0.86
N ARG A 77 2.73 -3.59 0.11
CA ARG A 77 4.09 -3.05 0.00
C ARG A 77 4.87 -3.70 -1.15
N ALA A 78 4.72 -5.02 -1.35
CA ALA A 78 5.33 -5.72 -2.48
C ALA A 78 4.78 -5.22 -3.83
N LEU A 79 3.47 -5.02 -3.93
CA LEU A 79 2.82 -4.46 -5.13
C LEU A 79 3.28 -3.02 -5.41
N ILE A 80 3.40 -2.18 -4.37
CA ILE A 80 3.90 -0.81 -4.49
C ILE A 80 5.36 -0.83 -4.95
N PHE A 81 6.19 -1.72 -4.43
CA PHE A 81 7.57 -1.88 -4.88
C PHE A 81 7.63 -2.29 -6.35
N ALA A 82 6.72 -3.17 -6.77
CA ALA A 82 6.64 -3.64 -8.14
C ALA A 82 5.91 -2.69 -9.11
N SER A 83 5.46 -1.51 -8.64
CA SER A 83 4.65 -0.59 -9.43
C SER A 83 5.36 0.06 -10.61
N LYS A 84 6.67 0.31 -10.46
CA LYS A 84 7.48 1.01 -11.45
C LYS A 84 8.49 0.07 -12.09
N ASP A 85 8.90 0.42 -13.30
CA ASP A 85 10.03 -0.21 -13.98
C ASP A 85 11.27 -0.10 -13.11
N ARG A 86 11.99 -1.21 -13.00
CA ARG A 86 13.16 -1.31 -12.14
C ARG A 86 14.30 -2.03 -12.83
N VAL A 87 15.51 -1.59 -12.55
CA VAL A 87 16.73 -2.23 -13.07
C VAL A 87 16.91 -3.57 -12.36
N ALA A 88 16.98 -4.65 -13.14
CA ALA A 88 17.32 -5.97 -12.64
C ALA A 88 18.78 -6.01 -12.20
N ALA A 89 19.12 -7.01 -11.37
CA ALA A 89 20.51 -7.32 -11.11
C ALA A 89 21.25 -7.60 -12.43
N VAL A 90 22.34 -6.87 -12.67
CA VAL A 90 23.17 -7.05 -13.85
C VAL A 90 23.75 -8.46 -13.83
N ARG A 91 23.39 -9.26 -14.84
CA ARG A 91 23.99 -10.57 -15.08
C ARG A 91 24.73 -10.49 -16.41
N LYS A 92 26.01 -10.88 -16.42
CA LYS A 92 26.87 -10.91 -17.62
C LYS A 92 27.05 -9.54 -18.33
N GLY A 93 26.99 -8.44 -17.59
CA GLY A 93 27.21 -7.09 -18.13
C GLY A 93 26.01 -6.47 -18.88
N THR A 94 24.89 -7.18 -19.01
CA THR A 94 23.67 -6.65 -19.64
C THR A 94 22.72 -6.09 -18.57
N GLN A 95 22.31 -4.83 -18.75
CA GLN A 95 21.36 -4.17 -17.87
C GLN A 95 19.94 -4.52 -18.32
N ASN A 96 19.27 -5.42 -17.59
CA ASN A 96 17.89 -5.81 -17.88
C ASN A 96 16.92 -4.91 -17.12
N ILE A 97 15.83 -4.50 -17.76
CA ILE A 97 14.75 -3.72 -17.14
C ILE A 97 13.59 -4.68 -16.85
N ILE A 98 13.12 -4.71 -15.60
CA ILE A 98 11.92 -5.43 -15.19
C ILE A 98 10.75 -4.45 -15.33
N PRO A 99 9.74 -4.74 -16.16
CA PRO A 99 8.57 -3.89 -16.30
C PRO A 99 7.77 -3.86 -14.99
N GLY A 100 7.18 -2.71 -14.70
CA GLY A 100 6.25 -2.52 -13.59
C GLY A 100 4.94 -3.29 -13.79
N ASN A 101 4.18 -3.45 -12.71
CA ASN A 101 2.86 -4.10 -12.75
C ASN A 101 1.72 -3.17 -13.21
N GLY A 102 2.01 -1.90 -13.52
CA GLY A 102 1.01 -0.92 -13.96
C GLY A 102 0.23 -0.24 -12.82
N LEU A 103 0.48 -0.59 -11.55
CA LEU A 103 -0.21 -0.01 -10.39
C LEU A 103 0.21 1.44 -10.08
N ALA A 104 1.23 1.96 -10.78
CA ALA A 104 1.79 3.29 -10.49
C ALA A 104 0.77 4.43 -10.59
N ALA A 105 -0.29 4.29 -11.40
CA ALA A 105 -1.37 5.28 -11.53
C ALA A 105 -2.12 5.50 -10.21
N ALA A 106 -2.46 4.40 -9.51
CA ALA A 106 -3.21 4.43 -8.26
C ALA A 106 -2.37 4.88 -7.04
N ILE A 107 -1.07 5.10 -7.20
CA ILE A 107 -0.15 5.37 -6.08
C ILE A 107 0.30 6.83 -6.10
N ARG A 108 0.12 7.51 -4.96
CA ARG A 108 0.64 8.87 -4.75
C ARG A 108 1.57 8.93 -3.55
N ARG A 109 2.75 9.52 -3.73
CA ARG A 109 3.70 9.76 -2.65
C ARG A 109 3.56 11.19 -2.14
N VAL A 110 3.33 11.34 -0.83
CA VAL A 110 3.22 12.63 -0.14
C VAL A 110 4.18 12.62 1.04
N GLY A 111 5.34 13.25 0.87
CA GLY A 111 6.45 13.19 1.82
C GLY A 111 6.86 11.74 2.10
N ARG A 112 6.87 11.33 3.37
CA ARG A 112 7.20 9.95 3.79
C ARG A 112 6.05 8.95 3.61
N ARG A 113 4.84 9.41 3.27
CA ARG A 113 3.64 8.55 3.21
C ARG A 113 3.37 8.12 1.78
N VAL A 114 2.91 6.87 1.64
CA VAL A 114 2.38 6.32 0.40
C VAL A 114 0.87 6.21 0.55
N LEU A 115 0.15 6.86 -0.36
CA LEU A 115 -1.29 6.85 -0.47
C LEU A 115 -1.70 6.04 -1.70
N ILE A 116 -2.79 5.31 -1.57
CA ILE A 116 -3.38 4.48 -2.60
C ILE A 116 -4.78 5.05 -2.87
N ASN A 117 -5.08 5.32 -4.15
CA ASN A 117 -6.44 5.59 -4.58
C ASN A 117 -7.19 4.26 -4.60
N GLU A 118 -8.21 4.14 -3.75
CA GLU A 118 -8.97 2.89 -3.62
C GLU A 118 -9.65 2.48 -4.93
N LYS A 119 -10.28 3.43 -5.63
CA LYS A 119 -11.03 3.13 -6.86
C LYS A 119 -10.10 2.63 -7.96
N GLU A 120 -9.03 3.37 -8.24
CA GLU A 120 -8.06 3.00 -9.28
C GLU A 120 -7.34 1.69 -8.93
N PHE A 121 -7.11 1.40 -7.65
CA PHE A 121 -6.56 0.12 -7.23
C PHE A 121 -7.50 -1.05 -7.56
N LEU A 122 -8.80 -0.92 -7.25
CA LEU A 122 -9.78 -1.97 -7.55
C LEU A 122 -9.97 -2.15 -9.06
N ASP A 123 -10.05 -1.05 -9.81
CA ASP A 123 -10.11 -1.09 -11.28
C ASP A 123 -8.88 -1.82 -11.86
N TRP A 124 -7.70 -1.60 -11.28
CA TRP A 124 -6.47 -2.31 -11.66
C TRP A 124 -6.52 -3.81 -11.33
N VAL A 125 -7.09 -4.20 -10.18
CA VAL A 125 -7.25 -5.62 -9.79
C VAL A 125 -8.12 -6.36 -10.81
N ASP A 126 -9.24 -5.75 -11.22
CA ASP A 126 -10.14 -6.35 -12.21
C ASP A 126 -9.45 -6.56 -13.57
N GLN A 127 -8.59 -5.62 -13.97
CA GLN A 127 -7.79 -5.74 -15.19
C GLN A 127 -6.73 -6.86 -15.11
N GLN A 128 -6.09 -7.05 -13.96
CA GLN A 128 -5.09 -8.13 -13.81
C GLN A 128 -5.72 -9.52 -13.99
N GLY A 129 -6.92 -9.73 -13.45
CA GLY A 129 -7.64 -11.00 -13.60
C GLY A 129 -7.94 -11.35 -15.06
N ILE A 130 -8.17 -10.34 -15.92
CA ILE A 130 -8.37 -10.54 -17.36
C ILE A 130 -7.05 -10.87 -18.07
N LYS A 131 -5.99 -10.11 -17.78
CA LYS A 131 -4.66 -10.28 -18.39
C LYS A 131 -4.10 -11.68 -18.14
N GLU A 132 -4.22 -12.19 -16.91
CA GLU A 132 -3.75 -13.54 -16.57
C GLU A 132 -4.52 -14.63 -17.31
N ARG A 133 -5.83 -14.45 -17.54
CA ARG A 133 -6.64 -15.40 -18.32
C ARG A 133 -6.22 -15.40 -19.79
N GLN A 134 -6.02 -14.23 -20.37
CA GLN A 134 -5.56 -14.09 -21.76
C GLN A 134 -4.16 -14.68 -21.98
N ALA A 135 -3.27 -14.58 -20.99
CA ALA A 135 -1.92 -15.15 -21.08
C ALA A 135 -1.88 -16.69 -20.98
N ARG A 136 -2.97 -17.33 -20.53
CA ARG A 136 -3.07 -18.79 -20.35
C ARG A 136 -3.84 -19.50 -21.46
N GLY A 137 -4.62 -18.77 -22.25
CA GLY A 137 -5.34 -19.30 -23.41
C GLY A 137 -4.46 -19.30 -24.65
#